data_AF-A0A2U1KXE0-F1
#
_entry.id   AF-A0A2U1KXE0-F1
#
_cell.length_a   1.000
_cell.length_b   1.000
_cell.length_c   1.000
_cell.angle_alpha   90.00
_cell.angle_beta   90.00
_cell.angle_gamma   90.00
#
_symmetry.space_group_name_H-M   'P 1'
#
loop_
_entity.id
_entity.type
_entity.pdbx_description
1 polymer ?
#
loop_
_entity_poly.entity_id
_entity_poly.type
_entity_poly.pdbx_seq_one_letter_code
_entity_poly.pdbx_strand_id
1 'polypeptide(L)'
;MACNYLRITDQYIPIYPFLIFLNRDEFHHRPTEALHWWENGNILGGRDVTAGGTWLASNRQGRVAFVTNVRQLTSLSAVFAKSRGSKIGARFRDCLNQYGDGELPVTEMIDKLMGNTVKDDLSKLPQIYPPEFEYQLSSVFVDTVSVKGRYGTSSTSALAVKASGEVFFYEKYLENDMWIEHTEAYLIEKNEK
;
A
#
# COMPACT_ATOMS: atom_id res chain seq x y z
N MET A 1 7.71 -9.43 5.13
CA MET A 1 6.89 -8.46 4.40
C MET A 1 5.79 -7.95 5.34
N ALA A 2 5.65 -6.64 5.46
CA ALA A 2 4.63 -6.01 6.30
C ALA A 2 3.83 -5.00 5.47
N CYS A 3 2.94 -5.45 4.60
CA CYS A 3 2.02 -4.58 3.87
C CYS A 3 1.03 -3.88 4.82
N ASN A 4 1.02 -2.55 4.79
CA ASN A 4 -0.10 -1.74 5.32
C ASN A 4 -1.04 -1.46 4.16
N TYR A 5 -2.34 -1.67 4.34
CA TYR A 5 -3.32 -1.28 3.34
C TYR A 5 -4.54 -0.60 3.96
N LEU A 6 -5.17 0.29 3.20
CA LEU A 6 -6.52 0.79 3.45
C LEU A 6 -7.36 0.47 2.22
N ARG A 7 -8.44 -0.30 2.40
CA ARG A 7 -9.44 -0.55 1.36
C ARG A 7 -10.69 0.25 1.68
N ILE A 8 -11.22 0.93 0.66
CA ILE A 8 -12.47 1.68 0.70
C ILE A 8 -13.40 1.09 -0.35
N THR A 9 -14.69 1.02 -0.02
CA THR A 9 -15.75 0.57 -0.92
C THR A 9 -16.74 1.70 -1.17
N ASP A 10 -17.55 1.53 -2.22
CA ASP A 10 -18.68 2.37 -2.65
C ASP A 10 -19.49 3.06 -1.55
N GLN A 11 -19.65 2.44 -0.37
CA GLN A 11 -20.35 3.00 0.80
C GLN A 11 -19.79 4.33 1.32
N TYR A 12 -18.52 4.65 1.02
CA TYR A 12 -17.88 5.88 1.51
C TYR A 12 -17.73 6.96 0.44
N ILE A 13 -17.56 6.57 -0.82
CA ILE A 13 -17.33 7.51 -1.93
C ILE A 13 -17.99 6.95 -3.20
N PRO A 14 -19.18 7.42 -3.59
CA PRO A 14 -19.94 6.83 -4.70
C PRO A 14 -19.18 6.77 -6.04
N ILE A 15 -18.26 7.72 -6.26
CA ILE A 15 -17.42 7.79 -7.47
C ILE A 15 -16.41 6.64 -7.53
N TYR A 16 -15.96 6.12 -6.38
CA TYR A 16 -14.92 5.09 -6.27
C TYR A 16 -15.47 3.82 -5.62
N PRO A 17 -16.11 2.91 -6.37
CA PRO A 17 -16.53 1.62 -5.84
C PRO A 17 -15.39 0.80 -5.24
N PHE A 18 -14.15 1.05 -5.65
CA PHE A 18 -12.95 0.47 -5.04
C PHE A 18 -11.81 1.49 -5.01
N LEU A 19 -11.20 1.67 -3.84
CA LEU A 19 -9.95 2.41 -3.68
C LEU A 19 -9.07 1.67 -2.67
N ILE A 20 -7.81 1.43 -3.02
CA ILE A 20 -6.82 0.85 -2.12
C ILE A 20 -5.55 1.68 -2.13
N PHE A 21 -4.98 1.90 -0.94
CA PHE A 21 -3.63 2.41 -0.75
C PHE A 21 -2.80 1.31 -0.09
N LEU A 22 -1.55 1.08 -0.53
CA LEU A 22 -0.71 -0.02 -0.05
C LEU A 22 0.77 0.36 -0.02
N ASN A 23 1.44 0.10 1.11
CA ASN A 23 2.90 0.13 1.22
C ASN A 23 3.46 -1.29 1.15
N ARG A 24 4.51 -1.49 0.36
CA ARG A 24 5.34 -2.69 0.38
C ARG A 24 6.58 -2.46 1.24
N ASP A 25 6.58 -3.03 2.45
CA ASP A 25 7.76 -3.06 3.31
C ASP A 25 8.65 -4.27 2.96
N GLU A 26 9.89 -4.01 2.52
CA GLU A 26 10.86 -5.01 2.06
C GLU A 26 12.32 -4.49 2.11
N PHE A 27 13.31 -5.37 1.96
CA PHE A 27 14.72 -4.98 1.80
C PHE A 27 14.93 -4.15 0.52
N HIS A 28 15.62 -3.01 0.65
CA HIS A 28 15.81 -2.06 -0.45
C HIS A 28 16.71 -2.62 -1.56
N HIS A 29 17.57 -3.59 -1.24
CA HIS A 29 18.40 -4.27 -2.23
C HIS A 29 17.65 -5.37 -2.99
N ARG A 30 16.36 -5.61 -2.70
CA ARG A 30 15.56 -6.62 -3.40
C ARG A 30 15.07 -6.02 -4.72
N PRO A 31 15.50 -6.54 -5.88
CA PRO A 31 15.19 -5.93 -7.17
C PRO A 31 13.68 -6.03 -7.49
N THR A 32 13.14 -4.94 -8.00
CA THR A 32 11.75 -4.81 -8.45
C THR A 32 11.68 -4.03 -9.76
N GLU A 33 10.72 -4.37 -10.61
CA GLU A 33 10.36 -3.55 -11.77
C GLU A 33 9.17 -2.65 -11.40
N ALA A 34 9.16 -1.45 -11.95
CA ALA A 34 8.08 -0.48 -11.81
C ALA A 34 6.73 -1.04 -12.24
N LEU A 35 5.64 -0.39 -11.83
CA LEU A 35 4.31 -0.57 -12.40
C LEU A 35 4.32 -0.55 -13.94
N HIS A 36 4.00 -1.70 -14.53
CA HIS A 36 3.84 -1.85 -15.98
C HIS A 36 2.93 -3.04 -16.30
N TRP A 37 2.58 -3.19 -17.58
CA TRP A 37 1.87 -4.37 -18.09
C TRP A 37 2.86 -5.49 -18.41
N TRP A 38 2.68 -6.65 -17.77
CA TRP A 38 3.47 -7.87 -17.99
C TRP A 38 2.57 -9.08 -18.22
N GLU A 39 3.15 -10.28 -18.37
CA GLU A 39 2.43 -11.52 -18.76
C GLU A 39 1.57 -11.32 -20.02
N ASN A 40 2.19 -10.86 -21.11
CA ASN A 40 1.53 -10.53 -22.38
C ASN A 40 0.39 -9.49 -22.24
N GLY A 41 0.54 -8.56 -21.30
CA GLY A 41 -0.40 -7.46 -21.11
C GLY A 41 -1.64 -7.81 -20.29
N ASN A 42 -1.61 -8.93 -19.56
CA ASN A 42 -2.73 -9.39 -18.72
C ASN A 42 -2.64 -8.89 -17.27
N ILE A 43 -1.43 -8.62 -16.77
CA ILE A 43 -1.21 -8.18 -15.39
C ILE A 43 -0.60 -6.79 -15.41
N LEU A 44 -1.23 -5.86 -14.68
CA LEU A 44 -0.70 -4.55 -14.36
C LEU A 44 -0.32 -4.53 -12.88
N GLY A 45 0.92 -4.21 -12.57
CA GLY A 45 1.42 -4.09 -11.20
C GLY A 45 2.94 -3.99 -11.17
N GLY A 46 3.52 -3.50 -10.08
CA GLY A 46 4.96 -3.63 -9.84
C GLY A 46 5.36 -5.10 -9.70
N ARG A 47 6.55 -5.47 -10.15
CA ARG A 47 7.00 -6.87 -10.19
C ARG A 47 8.21 -7.10 -9.29
N ASP A 48 8.14 -8.16 -8.50
CA ASP A 48 9.29 -8.69 -7.77
C ASP A 48 10.16 -9.51 -8.72
N VAL A 49 11.35 -9.03 -9.05
CA VAL A 49 12.26 -9.72 -9.99
C VAL A 49 12.79 -11.03 -9.40
N THR A 50 12.93 -11.10 -8.08
CA THR A 50 13.52 -12.27 -7.42
C THR A 50 12.54 -13.44 -7.38
N ALA A 51 11.28 -13.18 -7.03
CA ALA A 51 10.26 -14.23 -6.88
C ALA A 51 9.28 -14.32 -8.08
N GLY A 52 9.32 -13.36 -9.00
CA GLY A 52 8.46 -13.29 -10.18
C GLY A 52 7.01 -12.86 -9.89
N GLY A 53 6.69 -12.47 -8.66
CA GLY A 53 5.33 -12.11 -8.22
C GLY A 53 5.06 -10.61 -8.15
N THR A 54 3.95 -10.23 -7.52
CA THR A 54 3.53 -8.84 -7.31
C THR A 54 2.86 -8.68 -5.93
N TRP A 55 2.89 -7.48 -5.38
CA TRP A 55 2.26 -7.13 -4.10
C TRP A 55 0.86 -6.54 -4.26
N LEU A 56 0.60 -5.89 -5.39
CA LEU A 56 -0.69 -5.32 -5.79
C LEU A 56 -0.75 -5.36 -7.31
N ALA A 57 -1.81 -5.95 -7.84
CA ALA A 57 -2.03 -6.04 -9.27
C ALA A 57 -3.50 -5.90 -9.65
N SER A 58 -3.71 -5.54 -10.90
CA SER A 58 -5.00 -5.56 -11.55
C SER A 58 -4.90 -6.10 -12.97
N ASN A 59 -6.02 -6.54 -13.54
CA ASN A 59 -6.09 -6.94 -14.94
C ASN A 59 -7.06 -6.07 -15.74
N ARG A 60 -7.10 -6.25 -17.06
CA ARG A 60 -7.95 -5.48 -17.97
C ARG A 60 -9.45 -5.63 -17.71
N GLN A 61 -9.86 -6.73 -17.09
CA GLN A 61 -11.24 -6.97 -16.68
C GLN A 61 -11.56 -6.44 -15.27
N GLY A 62 -10.66 -5.64 -14.68
CA GLY A 62 -10.86 -5.00 -13.38
C GLY A 62 -10.72 -5.91 -12.16
N ARG A 63 -10.14 -7.11 -12.32
CA ARG A 63 -9.85 -8.00 -11.19
C ARG A 63 -8.61 -7.51 -10.47
N VAL A 64 -8.73 -7.27 -9.17
CA VAL A 64 -7.63 -6.81 -8.31
C VAL A 64 -7.17 -7.95 -7.40
N ALA A 65 -5.85 -8.11 -7.27
CA ALA A 65 -5.22 -9.01 -6.31
C ALA A 65 -4.14 -8.25 -5.52
N PHE A 66 -4.03 -8.51 -4.21
CA PHE A 66 -3.01 -7.90 -3.37
C PHE A 66 -2.62 -8.82 -2.23
N VAL A 67 -1.38 -8.68 -1.75
CA VAL A 67 -0.83 -9.51 -0.68
C VAL A 67 -1.10 -8.87 0.67
N THR A 68 -1.67 -9.65 1.58
CA THR A 68 -1.79 -9.31 3.01
C THR A 68 -0.82 -10.16 3.82
N ASN A 69 -0.26 -9.60 4.90
CA ASN A 69 0.63 -10.40 5.74
C ASN A 69 -0.21 -11.24 6.69
N VAL A 70 0.06 -12.54 6.71
CA VAL A 70 -0.41 -13.43 7.76
C VAL A 70 0.59 -13.33 8.91
N ARG A 71 0.12 -12.92 10.10
CA ARG A 71 0.92 -12.92 11.32
C ARG A 71 0.48 -14.07 12.19
N GLN A 72 1.41 -14.93 12.59
CA GLN A 72 1.17 -15.90 13.64
C GLN A 72 1.31 -15.19 14.99
N LEU A 73 0.18 -14.81 15.59
CA LEU A 73 0.15 -14.13 16.88
C LEU A 73 0.21 -15.21 17.98
N THR A 74 1.32 -15.24 18.73
CA THR A 74 1.56 -16.25 19.77
C THR A 74 1.31 -15.74 21.19
N SER A 75 1.08 -14.43 21.37
CA SER A 75 0.80 -13.81 22.67
C SER A 75 -0.51 -13.02 22.66
N LEU A 76 -1.15 -12.88 23.83
CA LEU A 76 -2.34 -12.04 23.99
C LEU A 76 -2.02 -10.55 23.73
N SER A 77 -0.82 -10.08 24.08
CA SER A 77 -0.38 -8.72 23.77
C SER A 77 -0.36 -8.45 22.26
N ALA A 78 0.03 -9.45 21.47
CA ALA A 78 0.02 -9.38 20.01
C ALA A 78 -1.39 -9.30 19.42
N VAL A 79 -2.36 -9.96 20.05
CA VAL A 79 -3.78 -9.96 19.62
C VAL A 79 -4.42 -8.59 19.84
N PHE A 80 -4.11 -7.92 20.95
CA PHE A 80 -4.68 -6.61 21.29
C PHE A 80 -3.81 -5.41 20.85
N ALA A 81 -2.70 -5.69 20.16
CA ALA A 81 -1.81 -4.67 19.64
C ALA A 81 -2.54 -3.71 18.68
N LYS A 82 -2.34 -2.40 18.88
CA LYS A 82 -2.89 -1.41 17.95
C LYS A 82 -2.24 -1.57 16.58
N SER A 83 -3.05 -1.66 15.52
CA SER A 83 -2.53 -1.75 14.16
C SER A 83 -2.07 -0.38 13.63
N ARG A 84 -1.06 -0.38 12.74
CA ARG A 84 -0.66 0.82 11.95
C ARG A 84 -1.83 1.39 11.16
N GLY A 85 -2.80 0.56 10.76
CA GLY A 85 -4.02 0.96 10.07
C GLY A 85 -4.86 1.99 10.82
N SER A 86 -4.80 2.01 12.15
CA SER A 86 -5.49 3.04 12.96
C SER A 86 -4.99 4.47 12.68
N LYS A 87 -3.69 4.64 12.36
CA LYS A 87 -3.10 5.93 11.98
C LYS A 87 -3.61 6.38 10.61
N ILE A 88 -3.75 5.44 9.68
CA ILE A 88 -4.23 5.67 8.32
C ILE A 88 -5.72 6.06 8.36
N GLY A 89 -6.54 5.32 9.11
CA GLY A 89 -7.99 5.55 9.17
C GLY A 89 -8.37 6.93 9.72
N ALA A 90 -7.59 7.48 10.66
CA ALA A 90 -7.81 8.85 11.15
C ALA A 90 -7.54 9.89 10.04
N ARG A 91 -6.37 9.84 9.41
CA ARG A 91 -5.99 10.77 8.33
C ARG A 91 -6.90 10.65 7.11
N PHE A 92 -7.40 9.45 6.84
CA PHE A 92 -8.35 9.23 5.76
C PHE A 92 -9.66 9.97 6.01
N ARG A 93 -10.21 9.92 7.24
CA ARG A 93 -11.38 10.73 7.59
C ARG A 93 -11.12 12.22 7.41
N ASP A 94 -9.93 12.69 7.78
CA ASP A 94 -9.56 14.11 7.58
C ASP A 94 -9.53 14.47 6.09
N CYS A 95 -9.02 13.58 5.23
CA CYS A 95 -9.05 13.76 3.77
C CYS A 95 -10.50 13.78 3.25
N LEU A 96 -11.36 12.85 3.67
CA LEU A 96 -12.77 12.84 3.26
C LEU A 96 -13.50 14.13 3.65
N ASN A 97 -13.28 14.62 4.88
CA ASN A 97 -13.86 15.88 5.34
C ASN A 97 -13.35 17.08 4.52
N GLN A 98 -12.12 17.02 4.03
CA GLN A 98 -11.52 18.07 3.21
C GLN A 98 -12.06 18.07 1.77
N TYR A 99 -12.21 16.90 1.14
CA TYR A 99 -12.49 16.77 -0.29
C TYR A 99 -13.96 16.45 -0.62
N GLY A 100 -14.75 16.01 0.36
CA GLY A 100 -16.16 15.62 0.18
C GLY A 100 -16.32 14.34 -0.65
N ASP A 101 -17.51 14.20 -1.26
CA ASP A 101 -17.89 13.01 -2.04
C ASP A 101 -17.49 13.08 -3.54
N GLY A 102 -16.67 14.08 -3.89
CA GLY A 102 -16.24 14.37 -5.26
C GLY A 102 -15.04 13.55 -5.74
N GLU A 103 -14.42 14.00 -6.83
CA GLU A 103 -13.19 13.38 -7.33
C GLU A 103 -12.05 13.60 -6.33
N LEU A 104 -11.36 12.52 -5.97
CA LEU A 104 -10.31 12.55 -4.97
C LEU A 104 -8.94 12.82 -5.62
N PRO A 105 -8.09 13.66 -5.02
CA PRO A 105 -6.70 13.79 -5.44
C PRO A 105 -5.89 12.59 -4.92
N VAL A 106 -6.02 11.44 -5.59
CA VAL A 106 -5.47 10.14 -5.15
C VAL A 106 -3.95 10.22 -4.88
N THR A 107 -3.20 10.95 -5.70
CA THR A 107 -1.74 11.15 -5.55
C THR A 107 -1.37 12.00 -4.33
N GLU A 108 -2.17 13.03 -3.99
CA GLU A 108 -1.94 13.76 -2.74
C GLU A 108 -2.33 12.93 -1.50
N MET A 109 -3.42 12.17 -1.63
CA MET A 109 -3.92 11.33 -0.55
C MET A 109 -2.94 10.23 -0.21
N ILE A 110 -2.35 9.56 -1.20
CA ILE A 110 -1.39 8.48 -0.93
C ILE A 110 -0.18 8.99 -0.14
N ASP A 111 0.37 10.15 -0.48
CA ASP A 111 1.48 10.74 0.28
C ASP A 111 1.08 11.05 1.73
N LYS A 112 -0.10 11.66 1.93
CA LYS A 112 -0.62 11.97 3.27
C LYS A 112 -0.89 10.71 4.10
N LEU A 113 -1.47 9.67 3.50
CA LEU A 113 -1.90 8.47 4.19
C LEU A 113 -0.73 7.53 4.47
N MET A 114 0.09 7.30 3.44
CA MET A 114 1.08 6.23 3.41
C MET A 114 2.50 6.71 3.68
N GLY A 115 2.80 7.99 3.50
CA GLY A 115 4.09 8.62 3.80
C GLY A 115 4.33 8.96 5.27
N ASN A 116 3.53 8.45 6.21
CA ASN A 116 3.66 8.79 7.62
C ASN A 116 4.86 8.11 8.29
N THR A 117 5.87 8.89 8.65
CA THR A 117 7.07 8.43 9.37
C THR A 117 6.96 8.51 10.90
N VAL A 118 5.84 9.01 11.45
CA VAL A 118 5.65 9.16 12.90
C VAL A 118 5.59 7.79 13.59
N LYS A 119 6.58 7.54 14.45
CA LYS A 119 6.71 6.33 15.26
C LYS A 119 5.78 6.37 16.47
N ASP A 120 5.41 5.20 16.99
CA ASP A 120 4.67 5.10 18.24
C ASP A 120 5.59 5.33 19.45
N ASP A 121 4.99 5.73 20.56
CA ASP A 121 5.65 5.76 21.85
C ASP A 121 6.08 4.34 22.26
N LEU A 122 7.32 4.18 22.73
CA LEU A 122 7.88 2.91 23.19
C LEU A 122 6.97 2.20 24.21
N SER A 123 6.32 2.97 25.09
CA SER A 123 5.41 2.45 26.11
C SER A 123 4.11 1.86 25.56
N LYS A 124 3.77 2.17 24.30
CA LYS A 124 2.54 1.74 23.62
C LYS A 124 2.77 0.59 22.64
N LEU A 125 4.01 0.12 22.51
CA LEU A 125 4.37 -0.98 21.63
C LEU A 125 3.86 -2.31 22.21
N PRO A 126 3.55 -3.30 21.35
CA PRO A 126 2.92 -4.54 21.78
C PRO A 126 3.87 -5.53 22.48
N GLN A 127 5.17 -5.26 22.48
CA GLN A 127 6.21 -6.06 23.15
C GLN A 127 6.20 -7.53 22.69
N ILE A 128 6.00 -7.73 21.38
CA ILE A 128 6.10 -9.03 20.70
C ILE A 128 7.57 -9.32 20.35
N TYR A 129 8.26 -8.28 19.90
CA TYR A 129 9.71 -8.24 19.64
C TYR A 129 10.39 -7.26 20.59
N PRO A 130 11.74 -7.22 20.65
CA PRO A 130 12.46 -6.20 21.40
C PRO A 130 11.93 -4.79 21.08
N PRO A 131 11.63 -3.95 22.10
CA PRO A 131 10.97 -2.66 21.89
C PRO A 131 11.68 -1.75 20.89
N GLU A 132 13.01 -1.79 20.84
CA GLU A 132 13.79 -1.00 19.90
C GLU A 132 13.49 -1.42 18.45
N PHE A 133 13.33 -2.72 18.20
CA PHE A 133 12.99 -3.24 16.88
C PHE A 133 11.54 -2.90 16.49
N GLU A 134 10.60 -3.05 17.42
CA GLU A 134 9.20 -2.66 17.19
C GLU A 134 9.05 -1.17 16.92
N TYR A 135 9.79 -0.34 17.64
CA TYR A 135 9.82 1.10 17.46
C TYR A 135 10.23 1.47 16.03
N GLN A 136 11.27 0.83 15.48
CA GLN A 136 11.72 1.08 14.12
C GLN A 136 10.63 0.81 13.07
N LEU A 137 9.77 -0.19 13.30
CA LEU A 137 8.71 -0.62 12.38
C LEU A 137 7.34 0.03 12.63
N SER A 138 7.22 0.87 13.66
CA SER A 138 5.93 1.37 14.16
C SER A 138 5.29 2.47 13.28
N SER A 139 6.04 3.09 12.38
CA SER A 139 5.52 4.07 11.41
C SER A 139 4.81 3.40 10.23
N VAL A 140 3.95 4.15 9.51
CA VAL A 140 3.26 3.64 8.31
C VAL A 140 4.25 3.50 7.16
N PHE A 141 5.10 4.50 6.99
CA PHE A 141 6.26 4.49 6.12
C PHE A 141 7.47 4.06 6.94
N VAL A 142 8.04 2.92 6.62
CA VAL A 142 9.17 2.33 7.35
C VAL A 142 10.47 2.68 6.63
N ASP A 143 11.49 3.05 7.38
CA ASP A 143 12.86 3.13 6.87
C ASP A 143 13.80 2.87 8.05
N THR A 144 14.55 1.77 7.96
CA THR A 144 15.46 1.36 9.02
C THR A 144 16.63 0.56 8.46
N VAL A 145 17.70 0.45 9.25
CA VAL A 145 18.91 -0.27 8.90
C VAL A 145 19.07 -1.45 9.86
N SER A 146 19.26 -2.63 9.30
CA SER A 146 19.54 -3.86 10.04
C SER A 146 20.91 -4.43 9.65
N VAL A 147 21.36 -5.47 10.36
CA VAL A 147 22.57 -6.22 10.00
C VAL A 147 22.48 -6.88 8.61
N LYS A 148 21.27 -7.07 8.07
CA LYS A 148 21.04 -7.61 6.72
C LYS A 148 20.94 -6.52 5.65
N GLY A 149 21.04 -5.25 6.02
CA GLY A 149 20.87 -4.10 5.14
C GLY A 149 19.66 -3.24 5.47
N ARG A 150 19.43 -2.22 4.64
CA ARG A 150 18.31 -1.28 4.74
C ARG A 150 16.99 -1.98 4.41
N TYR A 151 16.02 -1.85 5.31
CA TYR A 151 14.69 -2.44 5.21
C TYR A 151 13.66 -1.34 5.43
N GLY A 152 12.62 -1.32 4.62
CA GLY A 152 11.63 -0.26 4.70
C GLY A 152 10.59 -0.34 3.61
N THR A 153 9.75 0.68 3.56
CA THR A 153 8.81 0.89 2.48
C THR A 153 9.62 1.10 1.20
N SER A 154 9.43 0.17 0.26
CA SER A 154 10.11 0.08 -1.05
C SER A 154 9.19 0.45 -2.21
N SER A 155 7.87 0.37 -2.00
CA SER A 155 6.85 0.85 -2.93
C SER A 155 5.63 1.32 -2.14
N THR A 156 4.98 2.34 -2.67
CA THR A 156 3.76 2.95 -2.17
C THR A 156 2.80 3.10 -3.35
N SER A 157 1.71 2.35 -3.32
CA SER A 157 0.79 2.22 -4.46
C SER A 157 -0.64 2.65 -4.12
N ALA A 158 -1.34 3.26 -5.07
CA ALA A 158 -2.77 3.50 -5.03
C ALA A 158 -3.44 2.89 -6.25
N LEU A 159 -4.53 2.15 -6.04
CA LEU A 159 -5.38 1.67 -7.12
C LEU A 159 -6.82 2.13 -6.86
N ALA A 160 -7.32 2.95 -7.76
CA ALA A 160 -8.67 3.50 -7.75
C ALA A 160 -9.45 2.95 -8.94
N VAL A 161 -10.63 2.39 -8.69
CA VAL A 161 -11.60 2.02 -9.71
C VAL A 161 -12.79 2.94 -9.57
N LYS A 162 -13.07 3.72 -10.62
CA LYS A 162 -14.22 4.61 -10.69
C LYS A 162 -15.47 3.85 -11.12
N ALA A 163 -16.65 4.38 -10.75
CA ALA A 163 -17.94 3.83 -11.18
C ALA A 163 -18.12 3.83 -12.71
N SER A 164 -17.38 4.69 -13.43
CA SER A 164 -17.29 4.70 -14.89
C SER A 164 -16.61 3.47 -15.49
N GLY A 165 -15.90 2.67 -14.68
CA GLY A 165 -15.03 1.59 -15.13
C GLY A 165 -13.61 2.05 -15.45
N GLU A 166 -13.27 3.33 -15.26
CA GLU A 166 -11.88 3.81 -15.32
C GLU A 166 -11.11 3.32 -14.10
N VAL A 167 -9.93 2.77 -14.35
CA VAL A 167 -8.96 2.37 -13.33
C VAL A 167 -7.77 3.32 -13.41
N PHE A 168 -7.39 3.86 -12.26
CA PHE A 168 -6.19 4.65 -12.07
C PHE A 168 -5.27 3.91 -11.10
N PHE A 169 -4.08 3.54 -11.56
CA PHE A 169 -3.08 2.84 -10.78
C PHE A 169 -1.82 3.71 -10.73
N TYR A 170 -1.54 4.24 -9.54
CA TYR A 170 -0.34 4.99 -9.23
C TYR A 170 0.61 4.14 -8.39
N GLU A 171 1.90 4.25 -8.67
CA GLU A 171 2.95 3.68 -7.85
C GLU A 171 4.12 4.64 -7.72
N LYS A 172 4.62 4.78 -6.51
CA LYS A 172 5.92 5.35 -6.19
C LYS A 172 6.81 4.25 -5.65
N TYR A 173 7.91 3.93 -6.33
CA TYR A 173 8.81 2.85 -5.94
C TYR A 173 10.26 3.32 -5.83
N LEU A 174 11.05 2.60 -5.04
CA LEU A 174 12.44 2.91 -4.78
C LEU A 174 13.35 2.12 -5.73
N GLU A 175 14.14 2.83 -6.53
CA GLU A 175 15.17 2.26 -7.40
C GLU A 175 16.47 3.06 -7.25
N ASN A 176 17.59 2.39 -6.97
CA ASN A 176 18.90 3.02 -6.82
C ASN A 176 18.88 4.24 -5.86
N ASP A 177 18.19 4.10 -4.72
CA ASP A 177 17.97 5.14 -3.71
C ASP A 177 17.19 6.40 -4.19
N MET A 178 16.60 6.34 -5.38
CA MET A 178 15.71 7.36 -5.91
C MET A 178 14.27 6.86 -5.94
N TRP A 179 13.33 7.73 -5.56
CA TRP A 179 11.91 7.45 -5.70
C TRP A 179 11.45 7.82 -7.10
N ILE A 180 10.89 6.85 -7.80
CA ILE A 180 10.38 7.00 -9.15
C ILE A 180 8.87 6.77 -9.12
N GLU A 181 8.14 7.62 -9.84
CA GLU A 181 6.68 7.61 -9.88
C GLU A 181 6.20 7.14 -11.25
N HIS A 182 5.25 6.20 -11.23
CA HIS A 182 4.60 5.64 -12.40
C HIS A 182 3.10 5.70 -12.23
N THR A 183 2.40 5.91 -13.33
CA THR A 183 0.95 5.94 -13.35
C THR A 183 0.46 5.26 -14.62
N GLU A 184 -0.50 4.37 -14.45
CA GLU A 184 -1.18 3.69 -15.53
C GLU A 184 -2.69 3.87 -15.34
N ALA A 185 -3.37 4.24 -16.41
CA ALA A 185 -4.82 4.38 -16.44
C ALA A 185 -5.40 3.56 -17.58
N TYR A 186 -6.50 2.87 -17.33
CA TYR A 186 -7.17 2.06 -18.34
C TYR A 186 -8.67 1.94 -18.06
N LEU A 187 -9.45 1.60 -19.09
CA LEU A 187 -10.87 1.28 -18.95
C LEU A 187 -11.04 -0.23 -18.80
N ILE A 188 -11.87 -0.64 -17.84
CA ILE A 188 -12.25 -2.04 -17.68
C ILE A 188 -12.94 -2.53 -18.95
N GLU A 189 -12.41 -3.61 -19.51
CA GLU A 189 -13.00 -4.29 -20.65
C GLU A 189 -14.38 -4.83 -20.27
N LYS A 190 -15.41 -4.36 -20.97
CA LYS A 190 -16.74 -4.96 -20.86
C LYS A 190 -16.72 -6.25 -21.67
N ASN A 191 -16.88 -7.38 -20.99
CA ASN A 191 -17.19 -8.61 -21.70
C ASN A 191 -18.58 -8.44 -22.33
N GLU A 192 -18.64 -8.37 -23.65
CA GLU A 192 -19.87 -8.67 -24.38
C GLU A 192 -20.24 -10.12 -24.01
N LYS A 193 -21.32 -10.27 -23.24
CA LYS A 193 -21.91 -11.58 -22.94
C LYS A 193 -22.87 -11.97 -24.06
#